data_AF-A0A1V6C1Z5-F1
#
_entry.id   AF-A0A1V6C1Z5-F1
#
_cell.length_a   1.000
_cell.length_b   1.000
_cell.length_c   1.000
_cell.angle_alpha   90.00
_cell.angle_beta   90.00
_cell.angle_gamma   90.00
#
_symmetry.space_group_name_H-M   'P 1'
#
loop_
_entity.id
_entity.type
_entity.pdbx_description
1 polymer ?
#
loop_
_entity_poly.entity_id
_entity_poly.type
_entity_poly.pdbx_seq_one_letter_code
_entity_poly.pdbx_strand_id
1 'polypeptide(L)'
;MSQVIAHKPHALGLTEHLLWTYKYLEDILEDLDSMLGDYADNARELLSTVMASDRRIFICTKLAGLLHDIGKPQTITYEEEVHFLEHDRVGSEMVSKRMEELKFSSAETKTVSGIVLNHMRPHNLQKLDSVSPKAVFKYFRDLEQIAIPTLLVAVADAYATQMMPYGSLDAYHEFVKSMVAENQQMGKPKPLLTGDEIMKLLGIDPGPEVGLAVSYLAEAQALGQITTKAQAKELIKSKGYLNEGNA
;
A
#
# COMPACT_ATOMS: atom_id res chain seq x y z
N MET A 1 22.43 -24.41 4.72
CA MET A 1 21.18 -24.35 3.95
C MET A 1 20.04 -24.77 4.85
N SER A 2 19.62 -23.90 5.78
CA SER A 2 18.58 -24.23 6.75
C SER A 2 17.23 -24.25 6.05
N GLN A 3 16.63 -25.44 5.95
CA GLN A 3 15.22 -25.60 5.61
C GLN A 3 14.39 -24.83 6.64
N VAL A 4 13.81 -23.71 6.21
CA VAL A 4 12.71 -23.09 6.94
C VAL A 4 11.53 -24.03 6.74
N ILE A 5 11.27 -24.84 7.77
CA ILE A 5 10.22 -25.86 7.77
C ILE A 5 8.87 -25.16 7.57
N ALA A 6 8.14 -25.58 6.54
CA ALA A 6 6.80 -25.12 6.23
C ALA A 6 5.87 -25.33 7.44
N HIS A 7 5.22 -24.26 7.90
CA HIS A 7 4.17 -24.32 8.89
C HIS A 7 2.87 -23.82 8.27
N LYS A 8 1.98 -24.77 7.96
CA LYS A 8 0.50 -24.80 8.06
C LYS A 8 -0.40 -23.58 7.73
N PRO A 9 0.03 -22.60 6.92
CA PRO A 9 -0.78 -22.37 5.71
C PRO A 9 0.03 -22.46 4.41
N HIS A 10 1.36 -22.38 4.48
CA HIS A 10 2.18 -22.54 3.28
C HIS A 10 2.43 -24.03 3.05
N ALA A 11 1.85 -24.58 1.98
CA ALA A 11 2.18 -25.92 1.49
C ALA A 11 3.64 -26.04 0.96
N LEU A 12 4.38 -24.92 0.95
CA LEU A 12 5.69 -24.74 0.33
C LEU A 12 6.72 -24.13 1.30
N GLY A 13 8.01 -24.38 1.03
CA GLY A 13 9.09 -23.63 1.67
C GLY A 13 9.12 -22.17 1.21
N LEU A 14 9.74 -21.28 2.00
CA LEU A 14 9.76 -19.84 1.72
C LEU A 14 10.24 -19.50 0.30
N THR A 15 11.30 -20.15 -0.19
CA THR A 15 11.81 -19.91 -1.55
C THR A 15 10.76 -20.24 -2.61
N GLU A 16 10.06 -21.35 -2.47
CA GLU A 16 9.05 -21.77 -3.44
C GLU A 16 7.84 -20.83 -3.38
N HIS A 17 7.41 -20.42 -2.18
CA HIS A 17 6.40 -19.37 -1.98
C HIS A 17 6.75 -18.09 -2.75
N LEU A 18 7.97 -17.56 -2.55
CA LEU A 18 8.42 -16.34 -3.23
C LEU A 18 8.40 -16.47 -4.76
N LEU A 19 8.78 -17.64 -5.30
CA LEU A 19 8.77 -17.89 -6.74
C LEU A 19 7.34 -17.98 -7.29
N TRP A 20 6.41 -18.60 -6.57
CA TRP A 20 5.00 -18.62 -6.95
C TRP A 20 4.35 -17.24 -6.85
N THR A 21 4.64 -16.46 -5.80
CA THR A 21 4.20 -15.06 -5.72
C THR A 21 4.69 -14.27 -6.90
N TYR A 22 5.97 -14.40 -7.27
CA TYR A 22 6.51 -13.72 -8.43
C TYR A 22 5.83 -14.14 -9.74
N LYS A 23 5.60 -15.45 -9.94
CA LYS A 23 4.89 -15.97 -11.10
C LYS A 23 3.46 -15.41 -11.20
N TYR A 24 2.68 -15.51 -10.12
CA TYR A 24 1.30 -14.99 -10.14
C TYR A 24 1.26 -13.48 -10.33
N LEU A 25 2.26 -12.76 -9.81
CA LEU A 25 2.40 -11.34 -10.08
C LEU A 25 2.69 -11.05 -11.55
N GLU A 26 3.49 -11.88 -12.24
CA GLU A 26 3.67 -11.77 -13.70
C GLU A 26 2.35 -11.98 -14.43
N ASP A 27 1.61 -13.03 -14.10
CA ASP A 27 0.31 -13.32 -14.72
C ASP A 27 -0.69 -12.15 -14.52
N ILE A 28 -0.75 -11.57 -13.31
CA ILE A 28 -1.58 -10.38 -12.99
C ILE A 28 -1.16 -9.15 -13.80
N LEU A 29 0.14 -8.91 -13.90
CA LEU A 29 0.67 -7.73 -14.59
C LEU A 29 0.50 -7.81 -16.11
N GLU A 30 0.44 -9.01 -16.67
CA GLU A 30 0.14 -9.26 -18.09
C GLU A 30 -1.36 -9.11 -18.41
N ASP A 31 -2.26 -9.46 -17.47
CA ASP A 31 -3.71 -9.36 -17.63
C ASP A 31 -4.37 -8.51 -16.53
N LEU A 32 -4.01 -7.23 -16.52
CA LEU A 32 -4.59 -6.25 -15.60
C LEU A 32 -6.09 -6.00 -15.85
N ASP A 33 -6.58 -6.29 -17.06
CA ASP A 33 -8.00 -6.16 -17.40
C ASP A 33 -8.85 -7.16 -16.63
N SER A 34 -8.41 -8.40 -16.53
CA SER A 34 -9.04 -9.39 -15.65
C SER A 34 -8.94 -8.96 -14.18
N MET A 35 -7.80 -8.40 -13.76
CA MET A 35 -7.58 -7.99 -12.36
C MET A 35 -8.40 -6.76 -11.94
N LEU A 36 -8.50 -5.74 -12.78
CA LEU A 36 -9.00 -4.42 -12.40
C LEU A 36 -10.19 -3.92 -13.23
N GLY A 37 -10.55 -4.62 -14.32
CA GLY A 37 -11.62 -4.21 -15.23
C GLY A 37 -11.40 -2.79 -15.74
N ASP A 38 -12.43 -1.94 -15.60
CA ASP A 38 -12.42 -0.53 -16.03
C ASP A 38 -11.28 0.31 -15.42
N TYR A 39 -10.64 -0.18 -14.35
CA TYR A 39 -9.55 0.52 -13.67
C TYR A 39 -8.15 0.11 -14.17
N ALA A 40 -8.06 -0.86 -15.09
CA ALA A 40 -6.81 -1.40 -15.60
C ALA A 40 -5.96 -0.35 -16.33
N ASP A 41 -6.58 0.56 -17.09
CA ASP A 41 -5.88 1.63 -17.82
C ASP A 41 -5.07 2.54 -16.90
N ASN A 42 -5.69 3.02 -15.83
CA ASN A 42 -5.03 3.88 -14.84
C ASN A 42 -3.89 3.15 -14.12
N ALA A 43 -4.06 1.85 -13.83
CA ALA A 43 -3.00 1.03 -13.27
C ALA A 43 -1.84 0.83 -14.26
N ARG A 44 -2.14 0.58 -15.54
CA ARG A 44 -1.13 0.44 -16.61
C ARG A 44 -0.35 1.74 -16.81
N GLU A 45 -1.01 2.89 -16.78
CA GLU A 45 -0.35 4.20 -16.84
C GLU A 45 0.59 4.40 -15.64
N LEU A 46 0.10 4.17 -14.42
CA LEU A 46 0.90 4.27 -13.20
C LEU A 46 2.13 3.36 -13.26
N LEU A 47 1.94 2.07 -13.59
CA LEU A 47 3.02 1.09 -13.69
C LEU A 47 4.04 1.44 -14.79
N SER A 48 3.60 2.15 -15.83
CA SER A 48 4.46 2.63 -16.91
C SER A 48 5.29 3.87 -16.56
N THR A 49 5.01 4.51 -15.42
CA THR A 49 5.76 5.69 -14.94
C THR A 49 7.25 5.38 -14.84
N VAL A 50 8.05 6.14 -15.59
CA VAL A 50 9.52 6.03 -15.59
C VAL A 50 10.07 6.77 -14.38
N MET A 51 10.91 6.08 -13.61
CA MET A 51 11.62 6.62 -12.46
C MET A 51 12.96 7.22 -12.91
N ALA A 52 13.67 7.88 -12.00
CA ALA A 52 14.88 8.67 -12.29
C ALA A 52 16.02 7.94 -13.03
N SER A 53 15.98 6.62 -13.11
CA SER A 53 17.00 5.73 -13.71
C SER A 53 16.44 4.88 -14.85
N ASP A 54 15.47 5.41 -15.60
CA ASP A 54 14.81 4.80 -16.77
C ASP A 54 14.06 3.48 -16.50
N ARG A 55 14.05 2.99 -15.26
CA ARG A 55 13.20 1.86 -14.85
C ARG A 55 11.79 2.33 -14.51
N ARG A 56 10.83 1.51 -14.90
CA ARG A 56 9.41 1.76 -14.63
C ARG A 56 9.00 1.22 -13.26
N ILE A 57 7.96 1.80 -12.66
CA ILE A 57 7.34 1.27 -11.43
C ILE A 57 7.02 -0.22 -11.59
N PHE A 58 6.58 -0.64 -12.78
CA PHE A 58 6.37 -2.05 -13.15
C PHE A 58 7.51 -2.98 -12.71
N ILE A 59 8.77 -2.63 -12.98
CA ILE A 59 9.93 -3.47 -12.61
C ILE A 59 10.14 -3.46 -11.09
N CYS A 60 9.92 -2.33 -10.44
CA CYS A 60 10.00 -2.23 -8.99
C CYS A 60 8.91 -3.07 -8.30
N THR A 61 7.70 -3.12 -8.85
CA THR A 61 6.62 -4.00 -8.37
C THR A 61 7.02 -5.46 -8.41
N LYS A 62 7.62 -5.92 -9.53
CA LYS A 62 8.11 -7.29 -9.67
C LYS A 62 9.20 -7.63 -8.67
N LEU A 63 10.17 -6.73 -8.48
CA LEU A 63 11.21 -6.89 -7.46
C LEU A 63 10.63 -6.94 -6.05
N ALA A 64 9.65 -6.09 -5.74
CA ALA A 64 9.00 -6.10 -4.44
C ALA A 64 8.24 -7.42 -4.20
N GLY A 65 7.53 -7.95 -5.20
CA GLY A 65 6.87 -9.25 -5.10
C GLY A 65 7.85 -10.40 -4.80
N LEU A 66 9.04 -10.39 -5.40
CA LEU A 66 10.08 -11.38 -5.11
C LEU A 66 10.67 -11.25 -3.69
N LEU A 67 10.68 -10.03 -3.14
CA LEU A 67 11.38 -9.70 -1.90
C LEU A 67 10.43 -9.44 -0.70
N HIS A 68 9.11 -9.53 -0.87
CA HIS A 68 8.12 -9.10 0.12
C HIS A 68 8.34 -9.73 1.50
N ASP A 69 8.74 -10.99 1.53
CA ASP A 69 8.95 -11.78 2.75
C ASP A 69 10.42 -12.01 3.11
N ILE A 70 11.36 -11.24 2.55
CA ILE A 70 12.80 -11.43 2.81
C ILE A 70 13.18 -11.33 4.30
N GLY A 71 12.37 -10.63 5.10
CA GLY A 71 12.57 -10.48 6.55
C GLY A 71 12.18 -11.70 7.38
N LYS A 72 11.31 -12.60 6.90
CA LYS A 72 10.79 -13.74 7.68
C LYS A 72 11.88 -14.58 8.36
N PRO A 73 12.99 -14.95 7.69
CA PRO A 73 14.03 -15.76 8.32
C PRO A 73 14.74 -15.05 9.50
N GLN A 74 14.78 -13.72 9.53
CA GLN A 74 15.43 -12.96 10.59
C GLN A 74 14.52 -12.68 11.78
N THR A 75 13.19 -12.77 11.58
CA THR A 75 12.19 -12.42 12.59
C THR A 75 11.39 -13.62 13.09
N ILE A 76 11.81 -14.84 12.74
CA ILE A 76 11.15 -16.05 13.20
C ILE A 76 11.27 -16.20 14.72
N THR A 77 10.13 -16.30 15.40
CA THR A 77 10.06 -16.66 16.82
C THR A 77 9.36 -18.01 16.96
N TYR A 78 9.85 -18.82 17.90
CA TYR A 78 9.32 -20.15 18.19
C TYR A 78 8.74 -20.13 19.60
N GLU A 79 7.47 -19.76 19.70
CA GLU A 79 6.68 -19.83 20.95
C GLU A 79 5.72 -21.03 20.87
N GLU A 80 4.47 -20.88 21.31
CA GLU A 80 3.42 -21.90 21.11
C GLU A 80 3.07 -22.05 19.61
N GLU A 81 3.17 -20.96 18.85
CA GLU A 81 3.11 -20.92 17.39
C GLU A 81 4.34 -20.20 16.82
N VAL A 82 4.58 -20.39 15.51
CA VAL A 82 5.64 -19.69 14.79
C VAL A 82 5.12 -18.31 14.37
N HIS A 83 5.81 -17.25 14.78
CA HIS A 83 5.48 -15.89 14.38
C HIS A 83 6.64 -15.21 13.63
N PHE A 84 6.29 -14.19 12.84
CA PHE A 84 7.21 -13.37 12.06
C PHE A 84 6.92 -11.89 12.33
N LEU A 85 7.06 -11.48 13.59
CA LEU A 85 6.73 -10.12 14.00
C LEU A 85 7.67 -9.11 13.32
N GLU A 86 7.11 -8.02 12.81
CA GLU A 86 7.85 -6.94 12.12
C GLU A 86 8.70 -7.40 10.90
N HIS A 87 8.38 -8.56 10.29
CA HIS A 87 9.13 -9.07 9.13
C HIS A 87 9.06 -8.12 7.92
N ASP A 88 7.99 -7.35 7.80
CA ASP A 88 7.78 -6.28 6.83
C ASP A 88 8.77 -5.12 7.05
N ARG A 89 8.94 -4.66 8.30
CA ARG A 89 9.92 -3.61 8.65
C ARG A 89 11.34 -4.08 8.41
N VAL A 90 11.70 -5.25 8.97
CA VAL A 90 13.04 -5.84 8.80
C VAL A 90 13.32 -6.11 7.32
N GLY A 91 12.33 -6.64 6.59
CA GLY A 91 12.43 -6.87 5.15
C GLY A 91 12.67 -5.58 4.36
N SER A 92 11.95 -4.50 4.69
CA SER A 92 12.12 -3.19 4.06
C SER A 92 13.53 -2.62 4.26
N GLU A 93 14.08 -2.72 5.47
CA GLU A 93 15.44 -2.30 5.78
C GLU A 93 16.49 -3.13 5.02
N MET A 94 16.29 -4.45 4.97
CA MET A 94 17.15 -5.37 4.20
C MET A 94 17.15 -5.03 2.71
N VAL A 95 15.97 -4.83 2.12
CA VAL A 95 15.81 -4.46 0.71
C VAL A 95 16.50 -3.12 0.43
N SER A 96 16.29 -2.13 1.29
CA SER A 96 16.89 -0.81 1.13
C SER A 96 18.41 -0.90 1.04
N LYS A 97 19.02 -1.59 2.01
CA LYS A 97 20.47 -1.82 2.05
C LYS A 97 20.98 -2.56 0.81
N ARG A 98 20.32 -3.64 0.40
CA ARG A 98 20.76 -4.44 -0.76
C ARG A 98 20.65 -3.68 -2.07
N MET A 99 19.60 -2.89 -2.25
CA MET A 99 19.43 -2.09 -3.46
C MET A 99 20.46 -0.95 -3.55
N GLU A 100 20.82 -0.33 -2.44
CA GLU A 100 21.92 0.65 -2.38
C GLU A 100 23.28 0.01 -2.72
N GLU A 101 23.56 -1.18 -2.19
CA GLU A 101 24.77 -1.96 -2.54
C GLU A 101 24.82 -2.27 -4.05
N LEU A 102 23.67 -2.61 -4.64
CA LEU A 102 23.49 -2.90 -6.06
C LEU A 102 23.33 -1.65 -6.95
N LYS A 103 23.50 -0.44 -6.39
CA LYS A 103 23.48 0.84 -7.11
C LYS A 103 22.14 1.18 -7.78
N PHE A 104 21.02 0.75 -7.20
CA PHE A 104 19.70 1.29 -7.54
C PHE A 104 19.60 2.76 -7.11
N SER A 105 18.77 3.53 -7.82
CA SER A 105 18.53 4.94 -7.45
C SER A 105 17.72 5.02 -6.16
N SER A 106 17.86 6.13 -5.43
CA SER A 106 17.11 6.34 -4.18
C SER A 106 15.59 6.28 -4.39
N ALA A 107 15.10 6.67 -5.57
CA ALA A 107 13.69 6.56 -5.92
C ALA A 107 13.25 5.10 -6.01
N GLU A 108 13.99 4.26 -6.73
CA GLU A 108 13.70 2.83 -6.87
C GLU A 108 13.78 2.11 -5.54
N THR A 109 14.84 2.38 -4.76
CA THR A 109 15.01 1.82 -3.43
C THR A 109 13.80 2.11 -2.55
N LYS A 110 13.34 3.37 -2.49
CA LYS A 110 12.15 3.77 -1.73
C LYS A 110 10.87 3.12 -2.23
N THR A 111 10.71 2.95 -3.55
CA THR A 111 9.54 2.28 -4.11
C THR A 111 9.50 0.81 -3.73
N VAL A 112 10.57 0.05 -3.94
CA VAL A 112 10.59 -1.39 -3.62
C VAL A 112 10.50 -1.60 -2.11
N SER A 113 11.32 -0.90 -1.32
CA SER A 113 11.29 -1.05 0.14
C SER A 113 9.99 -0.56 0.76
N GLY A 114 9.35 0.45 0.17
CA GLY A 114 8.03 0.93 0.57
C GLY A 114 6.93 -0.09 0.30
N ILE A 115 6.94 -0.77 -0.85
CA ILE A 115 5.99 -1.86 -1.13
C ILE A 115 6.21 -3.01 -0.14
N VAL A 116 7.46 -3.42 0.09
CA VAL A 116 7.81 -4.47 1.05
C VAL A 116 7.39 -4.10 2.48
N LEU A 117 7.56 -2.85 2.90
CA LEU A 117 7.11 -2.39 4.22
C LEU A 117 5.60 -2.50 4.40
N ASN A 118 4.83 -2.32 3.32
CA ASN A 118 3.37 -2.18 3.37
C ASN A 118 2.64 -3.42 2.83
N HIS A 119 3.34 -4.50 2.46
CA HIS A 119 2.74 -5.65 1.77
C HIS A 119 1.67 -6.37 2.59
N MET A 120 1.72 -6.30 3.93
CA MET A 120 0.69 -6.86 4.81
C MET A 120 -0.55 -5.98 4.98
N ARG A 121 -0.51 -4.68 4.60
CA ARG A 121 -1.65 -3.77 4.79
C ARG A 121 -2.91 -4.23 4.04
N PRO A 122 -2.86 -4.66 2.77
CA PRO A 122 -4.03 -5.21 2.09
C PRO A 122 -4.60 -6.45 2.79
N HIS A 123 -3.74 -7.37 3.24
CA HIS A 123 -4.17 -8.56 4.00
C HIS A 123 -4.88 -8.19 5.31
N ASN A 124 -4.38 -7.19 6.01
CA ASN A 124 -5.00 -6.72 7.25
C ASN A 124 -6.35 -6.02 7.00
N LEU A 125 -6.46 -5.26 5.91
CA LEU A 125 -7.73 -4.62 5.51
C LEU A 125 -8.77 -5.65 5.07
N GLN A 126 -8.37 -6.68 4.31
CA GLN A 126 -9.27 -7.71 3.81
C GLN A 126 -9.86 -8.58 4.93
N LYS A 127 -9.16 -8.72 6.06
CA LYS A 127 -9.65 -9.43 7.25
C LYS A 127 -10.76 -8.69 8.01
N LEU A 128 -10.99 -7.41 7.72
CA LEU A 128 -12.07 -6.64 8.34
C LEU A 128 -13.41 -7.04 7.74
N ASP A 129 -14.47 -7.03 8.55
CA ASP A 129 -15.84 -7.30 8.08
C ASP A 129 -16.26 -6.34 6.95
N SER A 130 -15.76 -5.10 7.00
CA SER A 130 -15.92 -4.11 5.92
C SER A 130 -14.80 -3.08 5.96
N VAL A 131 -14.35 -2.64 4.79
CA VAL A 131 -13.36 -1.56 4.65
C VAL A 131 -14.10 -0.25 4.42
N SER A 132 -13.97 0.68 5.38
CA SER A 132 -14.61 2.00 5.27
C SER A 132 -13.95 2.88 4.19
N PRO A 133 -14.69 3.79 3.55
CA PRO A 133 -14.12 4.79 2.63
C PRO A 133 -12.95 5.58 3.24
N LYS A 134 -13.01 5.87 4.55
CA LYS A 134 -11.92 6.52 5.30
C LYS A 134 -10.66 5.67 5.30
N ALA A 135 -10.77 4.35 5.48
CA ALA A 135 -9.63 3.44 5.43
C ALA A 135 -9.04 3.36 4.01
N VAL A 136 -9.88 3.35 2.98
CA VAL A 136 -9.44 3.44 1.57
C VAL A 136 -8.66 4.74 1.35
N PHE A 137 -9.22 5.89 1.74
CA PHE A 137 -8.58 7.19 1.60
C PHE A 137 -7.20 7.22 2.26
N LYS A 138 -7.11 6.77 3.53
CA LYS A 138 -5.84 6.69 4.25
C LYS A 138 -4.83 5.78 3.55
N TYR A 139 -5.26 4.61 3.08
CA TYR A 139 -4.38 3.68 2.36
C TYR A 139 -3.75 4.34 1.13
N PHE A 140 -4.57 4.94 0.25
CA PHE A 140 -4.05 5.57 -0.98
C PHE A 140 -3.30 6.88 -0.73
N ARG A 141 -3.67 7.64 0.30
CA ARG A 141 -2.92 8.83 0.74
C ARG A 141 -1.53 8.45 1.23
N ASP A 142 -1.42 7.44 2.10
CA ASP A 142 -0.15 7.07 2.72
C ASP A 142 0.82 6.41 1.74
N LEU A 143 0.30 5.64 0.78
CA LEU A 143 1.12 4.88 -0.17
C LEU A 143 1.30 5.59 -1.51
N GLU A 144 0.51 6.61 -1.84
CA GLU A 144 0.63 7.37 -3.08
C GLU A 144 0.81 6.45 -4.32
N GLN A 145 1.91 6.61 -5.08
CA GLN A 145 2.18 5.80 -6.28
C GLN A 145 2.43 4.31 -6.02
N ILE A 146 2.71 3.89 -4.78
CA ILE A 146 2.91 2.48 -4.45
C ILE A 146 1.64 1.77 -3.98
N ALA A 147 0.51 2.48 -3.87
CA ALA A 147 -0.74 1.90 -3.36
C ALA A 147 -1.24 0.73 -4.21
N ILE A 148 -1.35 0.92 -5.54
CA ILE A 148 -1.78 -0.10 -6.49
C ILE A 148 -0.73 -1.23 -6.59
N PRO A 149 0.58 -0.97 -6.81
CA PRO A 149 1.60 -2.00 -6.75
C PRO A 149 1.52 -2.91 -5.52
N THR A 150 1.32 -2.35 -4.33
CA THR A 150 1.19 -3.11 -3.09
C THR A 150 -0.07 -3.98 -3.06
N LEU A 151 -1.20 -3.50 -3.60
CA LEU A 151 -2.42 -4.32 -3.73
C LEU A 151 -2.18 -5.52 -4.65
N LEU A 152 -1.52 -5.32 -5.79
CA LEU A 152 -1.22 -6.40 -6.75
C LEU A 152 -0.26 -7.44 -6.17
N VAL A 153 0.77 -7.01 -5.43
CA VAL A 153 1.69 -7.92 -4.72
C VAL A 153 0.92 -8.76 -3.69
N ALA A 154 0.00 -8.16 -2.93
CA ALA A 154 -0.77 -8.87 -1.91
C ALA A 154 -1.72 -9.94 -2.52
N VAL A 155 -2.30 -9.66 -3.69
CA VAL A 155 -3.11 -10.65 -4.43
C VAL A 155 -2.25 -11.83 -4.86
N ALA A 156 -1.08 -11.57 -5.46
CA ALA A 156 -0.16 -12.61 -5.89
C ALA A 156 0.32 -13.47 -4.70
N ASP A 157 0.58 -12.84 -3.56
CA ASP A 157 0.97 -13.50 -2.31
C ASP A 157 -0.16 -14.38 -1.74
N ALA A 158 -1.42 -13.93 -1.82
CA ALA A 158 -2.57 -14.74 -1.43
C ALA A 158 -2.72 -16.00 -2.30
N TYR A 159 -2.55 -15.86 -3.62
CA TYR A 159 -2.55 -17.01 -4.55
C TYR A 159 -1.42 -17.99 -4.22
N ALA A 160 -0.21 -17.48 -4.02
CA ALA A 160 0.96 -18.28 -3.65
C ALA A 160 0.75 -18.99 -2.33
N THR A 161 0.21 -18.33 -1.30
CA THR A 161 -0.05 -18.94 0.01
C THR A 161 -0.97 -20.15 -0.09
N GLN A 162 -2.05 -20.04 -0.86
CA GLN A 162 -3.05 -21.10 -0.99
C GLN A 162 -2.74 -22.12 -2.10
N MET A 163 -1.64 -21.92 -2.84
CA MET A 163 -1.31 -22.69 -4.05
C MET A 163 -2.44 -22.70 -5.09
N MET A 164 -3.18 -21.61 -5.17
CA MET A 164 -4.35 -21.47 -6.04
C MET A 164 -3.93 -20.81 -7.35
N PRO A 165 -4.47 -21.23 -8.50
CA PRO A 165 -4.21 -20.54 -9.75
C PRO A 165 -4.82 -19.13 -9.72
N TYR A 166 -4.26 -18.23 -10.52
CA TYR A 166 -4.80 -16.89 -10.72
C TYR A 166 -6.30 -16.94 -11.08
N GLY A 167 -7.09 -16.03 -10.49
CA GLY A 167 -8.54 -15.99 -10.65
C GLY A 167 -9.34 -16.95 -9.76
N SER A 168 -8.73 -17.67 -8.80
CA SER A 168 -9.47 -18.58 -7.91
C SER A 168 -9.80 -18.04 -6.52
N LEU A 169 -9.42 -16.79 -6.23
CA LEU A 169 -9.65 -16.09 -4.95
C LEU A 169 -10.56 -14.90 -5.18
N ASP A 170 -11.76 -15.17 -5.69
CA ASP A 170 -12.73 -14.16 -6.12
C ASP A 170 -12.96 -13.08 -5.06
N ALA A 171 -13.07 -13.46 -3.78
CA ALA A 171 -13.28 -12.50 -2.70
C ALA A 171 -12.10 -11.51 -2.50
N TYR A 172 -10.85 -11.98 -2.66
CA TYR A 172 -9.67 -11.12 -2.49
C TYR A 172 -9.46 -10.23 -3.72
N HIS A 173 -9.76 -10.77 -4.90
CA HIS A 173 -9.76 -10.03 -6.16
C HIS A 173 -10.80 -8.90 -6.13
N GLU A 174 -12.05 -9.20 -5.77
CA GLU A 174 -13.12 -8.20 -5.63
C GLU A 174 -12.79 -7.17 -4.55
N PHE A 175 -12.18 -7.58 -3.43
CA PHE A 175 -11.65 -6.65 -2.44
C PHE A 175 -10.69 -5.63 -3.07
N VAL A 176 -9.65 -6.07 -3.80
CA VAL A 176 -8.70 -5.15 -4.44
C VAL A 176 -9.38 -4.27 -5.48
N LYS A 177 -10.27 -4.83 -6.28
CA LYS A 177 -11.02 -4.05 -7.29
C LYS A 177 -11.87 -2.96 -6.62
N SER A 178 -12.56 -3.27 -5.52
CA SER A 178 -13.34 -2.30 -4.74
C SER A 178 -12.47 -1.19 -4.12
N MET A 179 -11.27 -1.52 -3.62
CA MET A 179 -10.32 -0.53 -3.10
C MET A 179 -9.94 0.49 -4.18
N VAL A 180 -9.64 0.01 -5.38
CA VAL A 180 -9.27 0.88 -6.52
C VAL A 180 -10.48 1.69 -7.01
N ALA A 181 -11.66 1.06 -7.09
CA ALA A 181 -12.91 1.71 -7.46
C ALA A 181 -13.25 2.89 -6.55
N GLU A 182 -13.27 2.64 -5.24
CA GLU A 182 -13.61 3.64 -4.21
C GLU A 182 -12.62 4.81 -4.25
N ASN A 183 -11.32 4.54 -4.40
CA ASN A 183 -10.31 5.59 -4.53
C ASN A 183 -10.51 6.44 -5.81
N GLN A 184 -10.86 5.82 -6.94
CA GLN A 184 -11.15 6.58 -8.15
C GLN A 184 -12.41 7.43 -8.01
N GLN A 185 -13.44 6.91 -7.33
CA GLN A 185 -14.68 7.63 -7.07
C GLN A 185 -14.45 8.85 -6.17
N MET A 186 -13.61 8.72 -5.13
CA MET A 186 -13.21 9.85 -4.27
C MET A 186 -12.43 10.92 -5.07
N GLY A 187 -11.63 10.48 -6.03
CA GLY A 187 -10.82 11.34 -6.88
C GLY A 187 -9.75 12.12 -6.10
N LYS A 188 -9.22 13.18 -6.73
CA LYS A 188 -8.26 14.10 -6.10
C LYS A 188 -8.78 15.53 -6.19
N PRO A 189 -9.76 15.90 -5.34
CA PRO A 189 -10.36 17.22 -5.43
C PRO A 189 -9.35 18.29 -5.03
N LYS A 190 -9.46 19.49 -5.65
CA LYS A 190 -8.62 20.63 -5.27
C LYS A 190 -8.92 21.00 -3.80
N PRO A 191 -7.90 21.23 -2.95
CA PRO A 191 -8.12 21.61 -1.57
C PRO A 191 -9.03 22.83 -1.43
N LEU A 192 -10.03 22.76 -0.55
CA LEU A 192 -10.95 23.86 -0.27
C LEU A 192 -10.28 25.04 0.48
N LEU A 193 -9.21 24.76 1.21
CA LEU A 193 -8.38 25.73 1.94
C LEU A 193 -6.91 25.47 1.65
N THR A 194 -6.12 26.54 1.53
CA THR A 194 -4.66 26.44 1.48
C THR A 194 -4.06 26.34 2.89
N GLY A 195 -2.81 25.87 2.99
CA GLY A 195 -2.07 25.86 4.26
C GLY A 195 -2.03 27.24 4.93
N ASP A 196 -1.82 28.31 4.15
CA ASP A 196 -1.82 29.68 4.66
C ASP A 196 -3.17 30.12 5.24
N GLU A 197 -4.27 29.69 4.62
CA GLU A 197 -5.60 29.97 5.13
C GLU A 197 -5.86 29.23 6.44
N ILE A 198 -5.44 27.97 6.51
CA ILE A 198 -5.54 27.15 7.73
C ILE A 198 -4.74 27.78 8.87
N MET A 199 -3.48 28.16 8.62
CA MET A 199 -2.62 28.83 9.62
C MET A 199 -3.27 30.11 10.14
N LYS A 200 -3.79 30.97 9.26
CA LYS A 200 -4.49 32.21 9.64
C LYS A 200 -5.76 31.96 10.44
N LEU A 201 -6.53 30.93 10.10
CA LEU A 201 -7.79 30.61 10.78
C LEU A 201 -7.58 30.04 12.18
N LEU A 202 -6.52 29.26 12.36
CA LEU A 202 -6.23 28.56 13.61
C LEU A 202 -5.24 29.31 14.51
N GLY A 203 -4.53 30.30 13.97
CA GLY A 203 -3.47 31.01 14.67
C GLY A 203 -2.27 30.11 14.98
N ILE A 204 -1.94 29.19 14.07
CA ILE A 204 -0.83 28.25 14.21
C ILE A 204 0.29 28.59 13.23
N ASP A 205 1.53 28.34 13.66
CA ASP A 205 2.72 28.53 12.85
C ASP A 205 2.95 27.37 11.87
N PRO A 206 3.77 27.55 10.83
CA PRO A 206 4.16 26.47 9.93
C PRO A 206 4.77 25.29 10.70
N GLY A 207 4.20 24.09 10.53
CA GLY A 207 4.68 22.90 11.21
C GLY A 207 3.81 21.66 11.00
N PRO A 208 4.11 20.55 11.70
CA PRO A 208 3.38 19.28 11.57
C PRO A 208 1.87 19.42 11.82
N GLU A 209 1.46 20.31 12.72
CA GLU A 209 0.05 20.58 13.00
C GLU A 209 -0.70 21.07 11.75
N VAL A 210 -0.07 21.90 10.91
CA VAL A 210 -0.64 22.35 9.63
C VAL A 210 -0.85 21.17 8.69
N GLY A 211 0.10 20.23 8.64
CA GLY A 211 -0.02 19.01 7.85
C GLY A 211 -1.20 18.13 8.30
N LEU A 212 -1.37 17.97 9.63
CA LEU A 212 -2.51 17.25 10.20
C LEU A 212 -3.84 17.92 9.80
N ALA A 213 -3.92 19.24 9.93
CA ALA A 213 -5.10 20.02 9.55
C ALA A 213 -5.42 19.92 8.04
N VAL A 214 -4.40 19.99 7.18
CA VAL A 214 -4.54 19.80 5.72
C VAL A 214 -5.05 18.40 5.41
N SER A 215 -4.45 17.37 6.01
CA SER A 215 -4.88 15.99 5.80
C SER A 215 -6.31 15.74 6.27
N TYR A 216 -6.70 16.32 7.42
CA TYR A 216 -8.05 16.18 7.96
C TYR A 216 -9.10 16.78 7.03
N LEU A 217 -8.82 17.96 6.45
CA LEU A 217 -9.70 18.58 5.46
C LEU A 217 -9.73 17.79 4.15
N ALA A 218 -8.60 17.26 3.70
CA ALA A 218 -8.54 16.43 2.49
C ALA A 218 -9.37 15.15 2.65
N GLU A 219 -9.30 14.50 3.82
CA GLU A 219 -10.12 13.33 4.14
C GLU A 219 -11.61 13.69 4.13
N ALA A 220 -12.01 14.72 4.90
CA ALA A 220 -13.41 15.14 4.95
C ALA A 220 -13.97 15.52 3.57
N GLN A 221 -13.13 16.13 2.71
CA GLN A 221 -13.49 16.48 1.36
C GLN A 221 -13.63 15.25 0.45
N ALA A 222 -12.69 14.30 0.51
CA ALA A 222 -12.75 13.06 -0.25
C ALA A 222 -13.97 12.20 0.12
N LEU A 223 -14.37 12.24 1.39
CA LEU A 223 -15.56 11.56 1.91
C LEU A 223 -16.87 12.32 1.65
N GLY A 224 -16.83 13.47 0.96
CA GLY A 224 -18.00 14.29 0.67
C GLY A 224 -18.64 14.97 1.89
N GLN A 225 -17.99 14.94 3.05
CA GLN A 225 -18.47 15.58 4.29
C GLN A 225 -18.43 17.11 4.19
N ILE A 226 -17.48 17.62 3.40
CA ILE A 226 -17.37 19.05 3.05
C ILE A 226 -17.22 19.21 1.54
N THR A 227 -17.96 20.17 0.99
CA THR A 227 -17.91 20.49 -0.45
C THR A 227 -17.65 21.98 -0.71
N THR A 228 -17.68 22.80 0.34
CA THR A 228 -17.52 24.24 0.25
C THR A 228 -16.45 24.76 1.20
N LYS A 229 -15.85 25.90 0.83
CA LYS A 229 -14.88 26.61 1.66
C LYS A 229 -15.46 27.04 3.02
N ALA A 230 -16.75 27.33 3.09
CA ALA A 230 -17.44 27.68 4.33
C ALA A 230 -17.47 26.50 5.31
N GLN A 231 -17.87 25.32 4.83
CA GLN A 231 -17.85 24.09 5.63
C GLN A 231 -16.44 23.72 6.08
N ALA A 232 -15.44 23.85 5.20
CA ALA A 232 -14.04 23.61 5.57
C ALA A 232 -13.56 24.50 6.72
N LYS A 233 -13.94 25.80 6.68
CA LYS A 233 -13.62 26.77 7.76
C LYS A 233 -14.31 26.43 9.07
N GLU A 234 -15.52 25.90 9.02
CA GLU A 234 -16.26 25.49 10.22
C GLU A 234 -15.65 24.22 10.81
N LEU A 235 -15.40 23.21 9.97
CA LEU A 235 -14.85 21.93 10.37
C LEU A 235 -13.49 22.09 11.04
N ILE A 236 -12.58 22.87 10.45
CA ILE A 236 -11.22 23.00 10.99
C ILE A 236 -11.18 23.68 12.37
N LYS A 237 -12.14 24.56 12.68
CA LYS A 237 -12.22 25.24 13.99
C LYS A 237 -12.52 24.29 15.15
N SER A 238 -13.15 23.14 14.87
CA SER A 238 -13.40 22.11 15.89
C SER A 238 -12.10 21.48 16.43
N LYS A 239 -10.97 21.66 15.73
CA LYS A 239 -9.69 21.02 16.02
C LYS A 239 -9.74 19.49 16.12
N GLY A 240 -10.72 18.85 15.46
CA GLY A 240 -10.84 17.39 15.41
C GLY A 240 -9.58 16.67 14.90
N TYR A 241 -8.78 17.35 14.07
CA TYR A 241 -7.50 16.86 13.55
C TYR A 241 -6.45 16.54 14.63
N LEU A 242 -6.53 17.14 15.83
CA LEU A 242 -5.59 16.84 16.92
C LEU A 242 -5.81 15.44 17.51
N ASN A 243 -7.01 14.88 17.38
CA ASN A 243 -7.32 13.53 17.85
C ASN A 243 -6.86 12.45 16.86
N GLU A 244 -6.50 12.82 15.62
CA GLU A 244 -6.10 11.88 14.57
C GLU A 244 -4.60 11.60 14.54
N GLY A 245 -3.77 12.42 15.19
CA GLY A 245 -2.30 12.27 15.23
C GLY A 245 -1.77 11.25 16.24
N ASN A 246 -2.66 10.61 17.02
CA ASN A 246 -2.31 9.66 18.10
C ASN A 246 -2.77 8.22 17.80
N ALA A 247 -3.14 7.90 16.55
CA ALA A 247 -3.65 6.58 16.14
C ALA A 247 -2.81 5.98 15.02
#